data_AF-A0A8T0A815-F1
#
_entry.id   AF-A0A8T0A815-F1
#
_cell.length_a   1.000
_cell.length_b   1.000
_cell.length_c   1.000
_cell.angle_alpha   90.00
_cell.angle_beta   90.00
_cell.angle_gamma   90.00
#
_symmetry.space_group_name_H-M   'P 1'
#
loop_
_entity.id
_entity.type
_entity.pdbx_description
1 polymer ?
#
loop_
_entity_poly.entity_id
_entity_poly.type
_entity_poly.pdbx_seq_one_letter_code
_entity_poly.pdbx_strand_id
1 'polypeptide(L)'
;MPAKGKYLLNEQKLKQEALYRKFLCISQYQPLVLLLWLSMLTCAILLVLFFSLQLRVHSHVAFVAVVSAGLVVFVAVFVLVCAEALTQKWTMLLGLVVWATHLTMGFTFIYCTERILPWDQVPFFLFIIITVFTLLPFQMWFAVVLSIVSSLSHIIVLSVHFTLSESKPNLTNQLFSNAVVFVCGGAVGAFHKVLMEKALRQTFQDTLRCLSIRMKLEIEKRQQENLLQSVLPVYISMEMKLAIMERCKCKDKEAQQRLVKDNNFHSLYVKRHENVSILYADIVGFTRLASDCSPKELVIMLNELFGKFDQIAKENECMRIKILGDCYYCVSGLPVSLPKHAKNCVKMGLDMCEAIKLVRDAQEWTLTCA
;
A
#
# COMPACT_ATOMS: atom_id res chain seq x y z
N MET A 1 14.79 -33.84 5.07
CA MET A 1 14.86 -32.50 4.43
C MET A 1 14.16 -31.40 5.26
N PRO A 2 14.66 -30.96 6.44
CA PRO A 2 14.04 -29.89 7.23
C PRO A 2 14.77 -28.53 7.15
N ALA A 3 15.97 -28.46 6.56
CA ALA A 3 16.78 -27.25 6.58
C ALA A 3 16.26 -26.15 5.63
N LYS A 4 15.79 -26.49 4.42
CA LYS A 4 15.31 -25.51 3.42
C LYS A 4 14.10 -24.68 3.90
N GLY A 5 13.19 -25.27 4.68
CA GLY A 5 12.03 -24.56 5.22
C GLY A 5 12.38 -23.50 6.26
N LYS A 6 13.40 -23.74 7.10
CA LYS A 6 13.88 -22.75 8.09
C LYS A 6 14.51 -21.53 7.44
N TYR A 7 15.29 -21.72 6.36
CA TYR A 7 15.91 -20.61 5.63
C TYR A 7 14.86 -19.70 4.95
N LEU A 8 13.86 -20.29 4.30
CA LEU A 8 12.78 -19.52 3.64
C LEU A 8 11.93 -18.73 4.64
N LEU A 9 11.61 -19.32 5.79
CA LEU A 9 10.86 -18.64 6.85
C LEU A 9 11.66 -17.47 7.43
N ASN A 10 12.97 -17.64 7.59
CA ASN A 10 13.86 -16.60 8.11
C ASN A 10 14.02 -15.44 7.13
N GLU A 11 14.11 -15.71 5.82
CA GLU A 11 14.12 -14.65 4.80
C GLU A 11 12.81 -13.87 4.74
N GLN A 12 11.66 -14.54 4.83
CA GLN A 12 10.36 -13.87 4.89
C GLN A 12 10.25 -12.97 6.12
N LYS A 13 10.69 -13.45 7.28
CA LYS A 13 10.71 -12.69 8.52
C LYS A 13 11.63 -11.47 8.41
N LEU A 14 12.82 -11.63 7.83
CA LEU A 14 13.77 -10.54 7.60
C LEU A 14 13.20 -9.48 6.63
N LYS A 15 12.56 -9.90 5.54
CA LYS A 15 11.87 -8.99 4.60
C LYS A 15 10.73 -8.24 5.28
N GLN A 16 9.94 -8.92 6.12
CA GLN A 16 8.84 -8.30 6.85
C GLN A 16 9.32 -7.30 7.90
N GLU A 17 10.44 -7.58 8.58
CA GLU A 17 11.08 -6.62 9.50
C GLU A 17 11.67 -5.41 8.78
N ALA A 18 12.24 -5.59 7.58
CA ALA A 18 12.71 -4.48 6.76
C ALA A 18 11.53 -3.59 6.29
N LEU A 19 10.42 -4.21 5.88
CA LEU A 19 9.21 -3.51 5.47
C LEU A 19 8.57 -2.76 6.64
N TYR A 20 8.55 -3.38 7.83
CA TYR A 20 8.08 -2.75 9.06
C TYR A 20 8.94 -1.52 9.43
N ARG A 21 10.27 -1.61 9.31
CA ARG A 21 11.17 -0.47 9.56
C ARG A 21 10.90 0.71 8.61
N LYS A 22 10.64 0.44 7.33
CA LYS A 22 10.24 1.49 6.37
C LYS A 22 8.90 2.11 6.74
N PHE A 23 7.91 1.28 7.08
CA PHE A 23 6.59 1.75 7.52
C PHE A 23 6.67 2.61 8.79
N LEU A 24 7.53 2.23 9.75
CA LEU A 24 7.79 3.01 10.96
C LEU A 24 8.36 4.39 10.63
N CYS A 25 9.31 4.46 9.70
CA CYS A 25 9.91 5.72 9.25
C CYS A 25 8.87 6.66 8.60
N ILE A 26 8.03 6.10 7.73
CA ILE A 26 6.96 6.87 7.06
C ILE A 26 5.92 7.33 8.08
N SER A 27 5.54 6.48 9.02
CA SER A 27 4.57 6.84 10.06
C SER A 27 5.13 7.87 11.05
N GLN A 28 6.43 7.88 11.30
CA GLN A 28 7.11 8.84 12.19
C GLN A 28 7.40 10.20 11.54
N TYR A 29 7.23 10.31 10.23
CA TYR A 29 7.37 11.58 9.50
C TYR A 29 6.35 12.63 9.97
N GLN A 30 5.07 12.26 10.04
CA GLN A 30 3.99 13.16 10.43
C GLN A 30 4.17 13.79 11.83
N PRO A 31 4.45 13.03 12.90
CA PRO A 31 4.65 13.62 14.22
C PRO A 31 5.92 14.48 14.31
N LEU A 32 7.00 14.13 13.60
CA LEU A 32 8.22 14.94 13.57
C LEU A 32 7.99 16.29 12.87
N VAL A 33 7.27 16.29 11.75
CA VAL A 33 6.88 17.52 11.03
C VAL A 33 5.98 18.39 11.90
N LEU A 34 5.02 17.79 12.61
CA LEU A 34 4.15 18.50 13.55
C LEU A 34 4.95 19.13 14.70
N LEU A 35 5.94 18.42 15.25
CA LEU A 35 6.84 18.97 16.26
C LEU A 35 7.61 20.18 15.73
N LEU A 36 8.23 20.07 14.56
CA LEU A 36 8.99 21.17 13.97
C LEU A 36 8.11 22.40 13.74
N TRP A 37 6.89 22.23 13.24
CA TRP A 37 5.93 23.33 13.10
C TRP A 37 5.59 23.98 14.45
N LEU A 38 5.34 23.18 15.49
CA LEU A 38 5.06 23.70 16.82
C LEU A 38 6.26 24.46 17.39
N SER A 39 7.47 23.95 17.24
CA SER A 39 8.72 24.59 17.71
C SER A 39 9.03 25.88 16.95
N MET A 40 8.76 25.92 15.66
CA MET A 40 8.86 27.12 14.83
C MET A 40 7.89 28.20 15.30
N LEU A 41 6.64 27.81 15.54
CA LEU A 41 5.59 28.71 16.01
C LEU A 41 5.93 29.27 17.40
N THR A 42 6.40 28.43 18.34
CA THR A 42 6.79 28.90 19.68
C THR A 42 7.98 29.85 19.63
N CYS A 43 9.01 29.57 18.82
CA CYS A 43 10.13 30.49 18.63
C CYS A 43 9.68 31.85 18.06
N ALA A 44 8.81 31.84 17.04
CA ALA A 44 8.27 33.06 16.44
C ALA A 44 7.46 33.88 17.45
N ILE A 45 6.59 33.23 18.23
CA ILE A 45 5.80 33.90 19.28
C ILE A 45 6.72 34.51 20.34
N LEU A 46 7.75 33.79 20.80
CA LEU A 46 8.69 34.31 21.78
C LEU A 46 9.45 35.56 21.29
N LEU A 47 9.86 35.58 20.01
CA LEU A 47 10.49 36.76 19.41
C LEU A 47 9.50 37.92 19.29
N VAL A 48 8.28 37.68 18.82
CA VAL A 48 7.23 38.71 18.72
C VAL A 48 6.88 39.30 20.08
N LEU A 49 6.78 38.47 21.13
CA LEU A 49 6.54 38.92 22.49
C LEU A 49 7.70 39.75 23.02
N PHE A 50 8.94 39.35 22.75
CA PHE A 50 10.13 40.10 23.15
C PHE A 50 10.14 41.53 22.58
N PHE A 51 9.85 41.67 21.28
CA PHE A 51 9.78 42.98 20.62
C PHE A 51 8.55 43.79 21.05
N SER A 52 7.40 43.13 21.24
CA SER A 52 6.16 43.79 21.70
C SER A 52 6.26 44.35 23.11
N LEU A 53 7.00 43.67 24.00
CA LEU A 53 7.22 44.09 25.39
C LEU A 53 8.34 45.14 25.55
N GLN A 54 8.96 45.58 24.44
CA GLN A 54 10.04 46.57 24.43
C GLN A 54 11.20 46.24 25.40
N LEU A 55 11.51 44.95 25.55
CA LEU A 55 12.64 44.50 26.37
C LEU A 55 13.97 44.96 25.76
N ARG A 56 14.88 45.48 26.58
CA ARG A 56 16.18 45.97 26.12
C ARG A 56 17.04 44.82 25.63
N VAL A 57 17.39 44.83 24.34
CA VAL A 57 18.23 43.81 23.67
C VAL A 57 19.54 43.59 24.40
N HIS A 58 20.19 44.65 24.89
CA HIS A 58 21.48 44.56 25.58
C HIS A 58 21.45 43.74 26.88
N SER A 59 20.30 43.64 27.57
CA SER A 59 20.17 42.87 28.81
C SER A 59 19.84 41.39 28.55
N HIS A 60 19.31 41.07 27.36
CA HIS A 60 18.80 39.73 27.03
C HIS A 60 19.38 39.17 25.71
N VAL A 61 20.63 39.54 25.39
CA VAL A 61 21.30 39.13 24.14
C VAL A 61 21.33 37.61 23.99
N ALA A 62 21.61 36.87 25.07
CA ALA A 62 21.67 35.42 25.05
C ALA A 62 20.32 34.77 24.70
N PHE A 63 19.21 35.33 25.18
CA PHE A 63 17.87 34.84 24.88
C PHE A 63 17.51 35.03 23.41
N VAL A 64 17.71 36.25 22.88
CA VAL A 64 17.41 36.57 21.47
C VAL A 64 18.31 35.75 20.53
N ALA A 65 19.60 35.60 20.85
CA ALA A 65 20.53 34.81 20.05
C ALA A 65 20.14 33.33 19.99
N VAL A 66 19.78 32.71 21.12
CA VAL A 66 19.44 31.28 21.15
C VAL A 66 18.08 30.99 20.54
N VAL A 67 17.07 31.84 20.76
CA VAL A 67 15.74 31.64 20.12
C VAL A 67 15.82 31.85 18.60
N SER A 68 16.59 32.84 18.13
CA SER A 68 16.79 33.05 16.68
C SER A 68 17.62 31.94 16.04
N ALA A 69 18.70 31.48 16.69
CA ALA A 69 19.47 30.34 16.22
C ALA A 69 18.63 29.05 16.21
N GLY A 70 17.81 28.83 17.25
CA GLY A 70 16.87 27.70 17.33
C GLY A 70 15.87 27.71 16.18
N LEU A 71 15.29 28.87 15.86
CA LEU A 71 14.39 29.05 14.71
C LEU A 71 15.08 28.63 13.39
N VAL A 72 16.31 29.10 13.15
CA VAL A 72 17.08 28.73 11.94
C VAL A 72 17.32 27.23 11.88
N VAL A 73 17.68 26.60 12.99
CA VAL A 73 17.89 25.14 13.04
C VAL A 73 16.58 24.39 12.76
N PHE A 74 15.45 24.80 13.34
CA PHE A 74 14.17 24.16 13.08
C PHE A 74 13.71 24.32 11.61
N VAL A 75 13.94 25.48 10.98
CA VAL A 75 13.70 25.66 9.53
C VAL A 75 14.59 24.72 8.72
N ALA A 76 15.88 24.68 9.02
CA ALA A 76 16.82 23.84 8.29
C ALA A 76 16.44 22.35 8.38
N VAL A 77 16.11 21.88 9.58
CA VAL A 77 15.65 20.51 9.81
C VAL A 77 14.32 20.25 9.08
N PHE A 78 13.38 21.20 9.10
CA PHE A 78 12.10 21.09 8.38
C PHE A 78 12.30 20.96 6.86
N VAL A 79 13.14 21.81 6.27
CA VAL A 79 13.46 21.73 4.83
C VAL A 79 14.13 20.40 4.48
N LEU A 80 15.07 19.94 5.30
CA LEU A 80 15.73 18.63 5.10
C LEU A 80 14.72 17.48 5.16
N VAL A 81 13.78 17.51 6.10
CA VAL A 81 12.71 16.51 6.25
C VAL A 81 11.77 16.53 5.05
N CYS A 82 11.35 17.70 4.58
CA CYS A 82 10.46 17.84 3.42
C CYS A 82 11.11 17.52 2.07
N ALA A 83 12.43 17.66 1.95
CA ALA A 83 13.16 17.35 0.72
C ALA A 83 13.27 15.83 0.43
N GLU A 84 12.69 14.98 1.29
CA GLU A 84 12.79 13.51 1.25
C GLU A 84 14.23 12.98 1.14
N ALA A 85 15.23 13.83 1.37
CA ALA A 85 16.65 13.55 1.14
C ALA A 85 17.28 12.66 2.23
N LEU A 86 16.48 12.18 3.19
CA LEU A 86 16.96 11.58 4.43
C LEU A 86 16.76 10.07 4.46
N THR A 87 17.86 9.36 4.67
CA THR A 87 17.82 7.94 5.03
C THR A 87 17.51 7.78 6.53
N GLN A 88 17.04 6.59 6.91
CA GLN A 88 16.69 6.21 8.29
C GLN A 88 17.77 6.53 9.35
N LYS A 89 19.05 6.61 8.97
CA LYS A 89 20.14 6.94 9.90
C LYS A 89 20.15 8.41 10.29
N TRP A 90 19.80 9.29 9.36
CA TRP A 90 19.83 10.74 9.58
C TRP A 90 18.62 11.24 10.36
N THR A 91 17.46 10.55 10.32
CA THR A 91 16.28 10.94 11.11
C THR A 91 16.54 10.89 12.62
N MET A 92 17.33 9.93 13.09
CA MET A 92 17.76 9.86 14.49
C MET A 92 18.68 11.03 14.88
N LEU A 93 19.62 11.38 14.00
CA LEU A 93 20.53 12.51 14.23
C LEU A 93 19.77 13.84 14.26
N LEU A 94 18.84 14.05 13.33
CA LEU A 94 17.99 15.23 13.31
C LEU A 94 17.12 15.32 14.57
N GLY A 95 16.59 14.19 15.04
CA GLY A 95 15.87 14.14 16.32
C GLY A 95 16.74 14.57 17.50
N LEU A 96 18.02 14.17 17.54
CA LEU A 96 18.96 14.60 18.58
C LEU A 96 19.25 16.10 18.50
N VAL A 97 19.40 16.65 17.29
CA VAL A 97 19.57 18.10 17.08
C VAL A 97 18.36 18.85 17.61
N VAL A 98 17.14 18.40 17.27
CA VAL A 98 15.88 19.01 17.75
C VAL A 98 15.76 18.92 19.27
N TRP A 99 16.12 17.79 19.88
CA TRP A 99 16.13 17.65 21.34
C TRP A 99 17.14 18.61 21.99
N ALA A 100 18.36 18.67 21.45
CA ALA A 100 19.41 19.54 21.98
C ALA A 100 19.02 21.01 21.88
N THR A 101 18.40 21.46 20.76
CA THR A 101 17.94 22.84 20.63
C THR A 101 16.86 23.18 21.64
N HIS A 102 15.86 22.31 21.85
CA HIS A 102 14.85 22.53 22.89
C HIS A 102 15.48 22.60 24.29
N LEU A 103 16.44 21.72 24.59
CA LEU A 103 17.15 21.73 25.86
C LEU A 103 17.93 23.05 26.07
N THR A 104 18.64 23.53 25.04
CA THR A 104 19.36 24.81 25.10
C THR A 104 18.42 26.00 25.27
N MET A 105 17.27 26.02 24.58
CA MET A 105 16.25 27.05 24.76
C MET A 105 15.71 27.07 26.19
N GLY A 106 15.46 25.89 26.78
CA GLY A 106 15.00 25.76 28.17
C GLY A 106 15.99 26.33 29.17
N PHE A 107 17.28 26.09 28.96
CA PHE A 107 18.32 26.66 29.81
C PHE A 107 18.49 28.17 29.62
N THR A 108 18.32 28.73 28.43
CA THR A 108 18.38 30.19 28.25
C THR A 108 17.25 30.95 28.95
N PHE A 109 16.10 30.29 29.16
CA PHE A 109 15.01 30.86 29.93
C PHE A 109 15.35 31.00 31.43
N ILE A 110 16.29 30.20 31.95
CA ILE A 110 16.82 30.31 33.32
C ILE A 110 17.53 31.65 33.53
N TYR A 111 18.41 32.00 32.60
CA TYR A 111 19.28 33.17 32.75
C TYR A 111 18.62 34.49 32.36
N CYS A 112 17.37 34.46 31.89
CA CYS A 112 16.66 35.64 31.40
C CYS A 112 15.85 36.37 32.49
N THR A 113 15.55 35.71 33.62
CA THR A 113 14.66 36.23 34.66
C THR A 113 15.43 36.52 35.96
N GLU A 114 15.35 37.73 36.48
CA GLU A 114 16.06 38.16 37.71
C GLU A 114 15.58 37.46 38.99
N ARG A 115 14.34 36.94 39.01
CA ARG A 115 13.79 36.11 40.09
C ARG A 115 13.22 34.82 39.53
N ILE A 116 13.93 33.71 39.72
CA ILE A 116 13.50 32.40 39.26
C ILE A 116 12.66 31.75 40.36
N LEU A 117 11.38 31.48 40.09
CA LEU A 117 10.61 30.59 40.94
C LEU A 117 10.91 29.13 40.52
N PRO A 118 11.14 28.20 41.45
CA PRO A 118 11.48 26.80 41.14
C PRO A 118 10.44 26.01 40.30
N TRP A 119 9.25 26.59 40.10
CA TRP A 119 8.16 26.00 39.32
C TRP A 119 8.05 26.53 37.88
N ASP A 120 8.65 27.68 37.55
CA ASP A 120 8.39 28.37 36.28
C ASP A 120 8.86 27.57 35.06
N GLN A 121 9.87 26.71 35.22
CA GLN A 121 10.50 25.96 34.13
C GLN A 121 10.04 24.50 34.04
N VAL A 122 9.41 23.99 35.10
CA VAL A 122 8.96 22.59 35.17
C VAL A 122 8.06 22.23 33.97
N PRO A 123 7.09 23.07 33.52
CA PRO A 123 6.25 22.75 32.37
C PRO A 123 7.03 22.61 31.05
N PHE A 124 8.08 23.42 30.84
CA PHE A 124 8.88 23.37 29.62
C PHE A 124 9.75 22.11 29.57
N PHE A 125 10.38 21.73 30.68
CA PHE A 125 11.13 20.48 30.77
C PHE A 125 10.22 19.25 30.71
N LEU A 126 9.01 19.31 31.26
CA LEU A 126 8.00 18.28 31.11
C LEU A 126 7.54 18.14 29.65
N PHE A 127 7.40 19.25 28.92
CA PHE A 127 7.16 19.24 27.47
C PHE A 127 8.29 18.55 26.71
N ILE A 128 9.56 18.84 27.03
CA ILE A 128 10.72 18.15 26.41
C ILE A 128 10.64 16.65 26.66
N ILE A 129 10.39 16.23 27.90
CA ILE A 129 10.29 14.82 28.29
C ILE A 129 9.19 14.12 27.49
N ILE A 130 7.98 14.68 27.44
CA ILE A 130 6.86 14.09 26.71
C ILE A 130 7.18 14.04 25.20
N THR A 131 7.74 15.11 24.64
CA THR A 131 8.09 15.21 23.21
C THR A 131 9.10 14.14 22.78
N VAL A 132 10.08 13.82 23.63
CA VAL A 132 11.06 12.74 23.40
C VAL A 132 10.38 11.37 23.27
N PHE A 133 9.28 11.15 23.99
CA PHE A 133 8.53 9.90 23.91
C PHE A 133 7.51 9.87 22.77
N THR A 134 6.84 10.99 22.49
CA THR A 134 5.67 11.01 21.59
C THR A 134 5.98 11.43 20.16
N LEU A 135 6.86 12.41 19.95
CA LEU A 135 7.04 13.06 18.65
C LEU A 135 8.40 12.80 17.99
N LEU A 136 9.41 12.38 18.77
CA LEU A 136 10.76 12.12 18.26
C LEU A 136 10.96 10.64 17.83
N PRO A 137 11.69 10.39 16.74
CA PRO A 137 11.83 9.06 16.12
C PRO A 137 12.88 8.18 16.82
N PHE A 138 12.84 8.12 18.15
CA PHE A 138 13.77 7.32 18.95
C PHE A 138 13.20 5.94 19.29
N GLN A 139 14.06 4.96 19.51
CA GLN A 139 13.65 3.71 20.16
C GLN A 139 13.32 3.96 21.64
N MET A 140 12.60 3.02 22.26
CA MET A 140 12.20 3.12 23.67
C MET A 140 13.38 3.40 24.59
N TRP A 141 14.48 2.64 24.48
CA TRP A 141 15.64 2.79 25.35
C TRP A 141 16.31 4.17 25.21
N PHE A 142 16.52 4.65 23.99
CA PHE A 142 17.06 5.99 23.75
C PHE A 142 16.17 7.11 24.32
N ALA A 143 14.84 6.97 24.20
CA ALA A 143 13.91 7.95 24.76
C ALA A 143 13.95 7.99 26.30
N VAL A 144 14.09 6.85 26.96
CA VAL A 144 14.29 6.79 28.42
C VAL A 144 15.57 7.50 28.82
N VAL A 145 16.68 7.22 28.14
CA VAL A 145 17.97 7.86 28.43
C VAL A 145 17.90 9.38 28.25
N LEU A 146 17.36 9.86 27.12
CA LEU A 146 17.23 11.30 26.86
C LEU A 146 16.28 12.00 27.86
N SER A 147 15.22 11.32 28.29
CA SER A 147 14.33 11.81 29.34
C SER A 147 15.05 11.93 30.68
N ILE A 148 15.82 10.91 31.09
CA ILE A 148 16.60 10.93 32.35
C ILE A 148 17.63 12.05 32.30
N VAL A 149 18.36 12.19 31.19
CA VAL A 149 19.35 13.26 30.99
C VAL A 149 18.69 14.64 31.10
N SER A 150 17.53 14.83 30.46
CA SER A 150 16.79 16.10 30.53
C SER A 150 16.35 16.41 31.97
N SER A 151 15.80 15.43 32.70
CA SER A 151 15.38 15.60 34.10
C SER A 151 16.56 15.89 35.04
N LEU A 152 17.65 15.14 34.94
CA LEU A 152 18.84 15.32 35.77
C LEU A 152 19.50 16.67 35.48
N SER A 153 19.59 17.06 34.21
CA SER A 153 20.18 18.35 33.82
C SER A 153 19.44 19.53 34.44
N HIS A 154 18.09 19.51 34.47
CA HIS A 154 17.30 20.53 35.15
C HIS A 154 17.53 20.54 36.67
N ILE A 155 17.48 19.37 37.32
CA ILE A 155 17.67 19.26 38.78
C ILE A 155 19.06 19.76 39.19
N ILE A 156 20.11 19.40 38.46
CA ILE A 156 21.49 19.82 38.74
C ILE A 156 21.65 21.33 38.56
N VAL A 157 21.20 21.90 37.43
CA VAL A 157 21.32 23.34 37.17
C VAL A 157 20.54 24.16 38.19
N LEU A 158 19.32 23.72 38.54
CA LEU A 158 18.51 24.37 39.58
C LEU A 158 19.17 24.27 40.96
N SER A 159 19.70 23.10 41.33
CA SER A 159 20.42 22.91 42.59
C SER A 159 21.64 23.83 42.67
N VAL A 160 22.49 23.87 41.64
CA VAL A 160 23.71 24.70 41.61
C VAL A 160 23.35 26.19 41.69
N HIS A 161 22.37 26.65 40.90
CA HIS A 161 21.94 28.05 40.90
C HIS A 161 21.44 28.51 42.27
N PHE A 162 20.64 27.70 42.96
CA PHE A 162 20.13 28.04 44.29
C PHE A 162 21.19 27.94 45.39
N THR A 163 22.14 26.99 45.30
CA THR A 163 23.28 26.93 46.23
C THR A 163 24.16 28.17 46.15
N LEU A 164 24.32 28.76 44.96
CA LEU A 164 25.10 29.98 44.75
C LEU A 164 24.38 31.28 45.13
N SER A 165 23.04 31.30 45.10
CA SER A 165 22.25 32.55 45.17
C SER A 165 21.68 32.90 46.55
N GLU A 166 21.42 31.93 47.45
CA GLU A 166 21.18 32.03 48.91
C GLU A 166 20.36 30.82 49.40
N SER A 167 20.74 30.23 50.55
CA SER A 167 20.14 29.02 51.11
C SER A 167 18.76 29.26 51.72
N LYS A 168 17.69 29.00 50.96
CA LYS A 168 16.31 28.93 51.49
C LYS A 168 16.01 27.56 52.13
N PRO A 169 15.35 27.49 53.30
CA PRO A 169 15.14 26.24 54.05
C PRO A 169 14.21 25.19 53.38
N ASN A 170 13.53 25.52 52.28
CA ASN A 170 12.56 24.64 51.61
C ASN A 170 13.03 24.08 50.25
N LEU A 171 14.32 24.26 49.88
CA LEU A 171 14.84 23.88 48.56
C LEU A 171 14.75 22.37 48.29
N THR A 172 15.08 21.53 49.29
CA THR A 172 15.08 20.07 49.15
C THR A 172 13.68 19.53 48.84
N ASN A 173 12.65 20.07 49.51
CA ASN A 173 11.27 19.66 49.29
C ASN A 173 10.80 20.03 47.87
N GLN A 174 11.21 21.19 47.35
CA GLN A 174 10.87 21.63 46.00
C GLN A 174 11.60 20.83 44.91
N LEU A 175 12.88 20.54 45.09
CA LEU A 175 13.64 19.66 44.19
C LEU A 175 13.04 18.25 44.16
N PHE A 176 12.61 17.73 45.31
CA PHE A 176 11.92 16.45 45.40
C PHE A 176 10.58 16.48 44.65
N SER A 177 9.76 17.51 44.83
CA SER A 177 8.51 17.66 44.06
C SER A 177 8.76 17.72 42.55
N ASN A 178 9.77 18.47 42.10
CA ASN A 178 10.13 18.55 40.68
C ASN A 178 10.61 17.19 40.14
N ALA A 179 11.40 16.44 40.92
CA ALA A 179 11.82 15.08 40.55
C ALA A 179 10.62 14.14 40.41
N VAL A 180 9.66 14.20 41.33
CA VAL A 180 8.41 13.40 41.25
C VAL A 180 7.63 13.75 39.98
N VAL A 181 7.48 15.03 39.64
CA VAL A 181 6.78 15.47 38.42
C VAL A 181 7.46 14.92 37.16
N PHE A 182 8.79 14.95 37.08
CA PHE A 182 9.52 14.40 35.93
C PHE A 182 9.46 12.87 35.84
N VAL A 183 9.49 12.16 36.97
CA VAL A 183 9.30 10.71 36.99
C VAL A 183 7.89 10.35 36.49
N CYS A 184 6.87 11.06 36.96
CA CYS A 184 5.49 10.89 36.48
C CYS A 184 5.37 11.21 34.98
N GLY A 185 5.93 12.33 34.52
CA GLY A 185 5.93 12.69 33.10
C GLY A 185 6.65 11.67 32.21
N GLY A 186 7.78 11.14 32.68
CA GLY A 186 8.52 10.07 32.01
C GLY A 186 7.74 8.76 31.95
N ALA A 187 7.05 8.39 33.03
CA ALA A 187 6.21 7.19 33.07
C ALA A 187 5.01 7.29 32.10
N VAL A 188 4.32 8.45 32.08
CA VAL A 188 3.22 8.72 31.14
C VAL A 188 3.73 8.70 29.70
N GLY A 189 4.87 9.33 29.42
CA GLY A 189 5.49 9.32 28.10
C GLY A 189 5.87 7.91 27.64
N ALA A 190 6.50 7.11 28.51
CA ALA A 190 6.85 5.72 28.21
C ALA A 190 5.62 4.85 27.97
N PHE A 191 4.57 5.00 28.78
CA PHE A 191 3.30 4.30 28.59
C PHE A 191 2.66 4.65 27.24
N HIS A 192 2.59 5.94 26.90
CA HIS A 192 2.07 6.40 25.61
C HIS A 192 2.89 5.83 24.45
N LYS A 193 4.22 5.81 24.56
CA LYS A 193 5.11 5.25 23.53
C LYS A 193 4.86 3.77 23.31
N VAL A 194 4.72 2.98 24.37
CA VAL A 194 4.38 1.54 24.28
C VAL A 194 3.03 1.34 23.62
N LEU A 195 2.03 2.17 23.96
CA LEU A 195 0.71 2.11 23.33
C LEU A 195 0.78 2.38 21.83
N MET A 196 1.52 3.43 21.43
CA MET A 196 1.70 3.79 20.02
C MET A 196 2.47 2.73 19.22
N GLU A 197 3.56 2.17 19.77
CA GLU A 197 4.30 1.10 19.09
C GLU A 197 3.46 -0.16 18.88
N LYS A 198 2.61 -0.51 19.87
CA LYS A 198 1.66 -1.63 19.73
C LYS A 198 0.60 -1.35 18.67
N ALA A 199 -0.02 -0.17 18.70
CA ALA A 199 -1.01 0.23 17.72
C ALA A 199 -0.43 0.22 16.30
N LEU A 200 0.76 0.79 16.11
CA LEU A 200 1.45 0.85 14.82
C LEU A 200 1.77 -0.55 14.28
N ARG A 201 2.21 -1.46 15.14
CA ARG A 201 2.50 -2.85 14.75
C ARG A 201 1.24 -3.61 14.34
N GLN A 202 0.12 -3.37 15.03
CA GLN A 202 -1.17 -3.94 14.66
C GLN A 202 -1.64 -3.41 13.30
N THR A 203 -1.63 -2.09 13.10
CA THR A 203 -1.99 -1.46 11.82
C THR A 203 -1.15 -1.99 10.66
N PHE A 204 0.15 -2.20 10.88
CA PHE A 204 1.02 -2.79 9.87
C PHE A 204 0.60 -4.21 9.49
N GLN A 205 0.32 -5.07 10.47
CA GLN A 205 -0.12 -6.44 10.22
C GLN A 205 -1.47 -6.50 9.50
N ASP A 206 -2.41 -5.63 9.90
CA ASP A 206 -3.72 -5.53 9.26
C ASP A 206 -3.60 -5.03 7.81
N THR A 207 -2.71 -4.07 7.56
CA THR A 207 -2.41 -3.57 6.22
C THR A 207 -1.87 -4.69 5.33
N LEU A 208 -0.90 -5.47 5.82
CA LEU A 208 -0.36 -6.61 5.08
C LEU A 208 -1.42 -7.68 4.80
N ARG A 209 -2.28 -7.98 5.77
CA ARG A 209 -3.39 -8.93 5.60
C ARG A 209 -4.40 -8.43 4.56
N CYS A 210 -4.72 -7.14 4.58
CA CYS A 210 -5.61 -6.53 3.61
C CYS A 210 -5.02 -6.60 2.19
N LEU A 211 -3.73 -6.26 2.04
CA LEU A 211 -3.04 -6.33 0.76
C LEU A 211 -2.97 -7.76 0.21
N SER A 212 -2.66 -8.75 1.05
CA SER A 212 -2.61 -10.15 0.61
C SER A 212 -3.99 -10.68 0.17
N ILE A 213 -5.05 -10.33 0.91
CA ILE A 213 -6.43 -10.66 0.54
C ILE A 213 -6.80 -9.99 -0.79
N ARG A 214 -6.50 -8.70 -0.96
CA ARG A 214 -6.77 -7.98 -2.21
C ARG A 214 -6.08 -8.63 -3.41
N MET A 215 -4.79 -8.94 -3.27
CA MET A 215 -4.02 -9.60 -4.33
C MET A 215 -4.62 -10.98 -4.67
N LYS A 216 -5.01 -11.77 -3.66
CA LYS A 216 -5.64 -13.07 -3.86
C LYS A 216 -6.97 -12.95 -4.60
N LEU A 217 -7.83 -12.02 -4.17
CA LEU A 217 -9.12 -11.75 -4.82
C LEU A 217 -8.94 -11.31 -6.29
N GLU A 218 -7.90 -10.53 -6.59
CA GLU A 218 -7.63 -10.09 -7.96
C GLU A 218 -7.19 -11.26 -8.87
N ILE A 219 -6.40 -12.19 -8.34
CA ILE A 219 -6.00 -13.42 -9.05
C ILE A 219 -7.22 -14.31 -9.29
N GLU A 220 -8.02 -14.59 -8.27
CA GLU A 220 -9.22 -15.42 -8.39
C GLU A 220 -10.24 -14.80 -9.34
N LYS A 221 -10.41 -13.47 -9.29
CA LYS A 221 -11.24 -12.73 -10.26
C LYS A 221 -10.75 -12.93 -11.69
N ARG A 222 -9.44 -12.81 -11.94
CA ARG A 222 -8.86 -13.02 -13.28
C ARG A 222 -9.08 -14.46 -13.76
N GLN A 223 -8.91 -15.43 -12.87
CA GLN A 223 -9.18 -16.84 -13.20
C GLN A 223 -10.66 -17.04 -13.56
N GLN A 224 -11.58 -16.48 -12.78
CA GLN A 224 -13.01 -16.57 -13.06
C GLN A 224 -13.38 -15.87 -14.38
N GLU A 225 -12.81 -14.70 -14.68
CA GLU A 225 -13.04 -13.99 -15.96
C GLU A 225 -12.50 -14.80 -17.14
N ASN A 226 -11.33 -15.42 -17.02
CA ASN A 226 -10.77 -16.29 -18.06
C ASN A 226 -11.64 -17.54 -18.29
N LEU A 227 -12.11 -18.19 -17.22
CA LEU A 227 -13.00 -19.36 -17.31
C LEU A 227 -14.36 -18.98 -17.94
N LEU A 228 -14.89 -17.81 -17.60
CA LEU A 228 -16.13 -17.31 -18.20
C LEU A 228 -15.96 -17.08 -19.71
N GLN A 229 -14.84 -16.48 -20.12
CA GLN A 229 -14.53 -16.20 -21.52
C GLN A 229 -14.13 -17.43 -22.34
N SER A 230 -13.67 -18.52 -21.69
CA SER A 230 -13.42 -19.77 -22.40
C SER A 230 -14.70 -20.49 -22.83
N VAL A 231 -15.84 -20.18 -22.19
CA VAL A 231 -17.15 -20.80 -22.50
C VAL A 231 -18.05 -19.85 -23.27
N LEU A 232 -18.08 -18.57 -22.89
CA LEU A 232 -18.96 -17.56 -23.47
C LEU A 232 -18.17 -16.51 -24.25
N PRO A 233 -18.65 -16.10 -25.44
CA PRO A 233 -18.10 -14.95 -26.14
C PRO A 233 -18.12 -13.68 -25.27
N VAL A 234 -17.10 -12.84 -25.44
CA VAL A 234 -16.87 -11.64 -24.61
C VAL A 234 -18.12 -10.75 -24.51
N TYR A 235 -18.84 -10.54 -25.62
CA TYR A 235 -20.01 -9.67 -25.64
C TYR A 235 -21.18 -10.21 -24.80
N ILE A 236 -21.43 -11.53 -24.78
CA ILE A 236 -22.44 -12.14 -23.89
C ILE A 236 -22.00 -12.08 -22.44
N SER A 237 -20.71 -12.35 -22.18
CA SER A 237 -20.15 -12.30 -20.82
C SER A 237 -20.26 -10.89 -20.20
N MET A 238 -20.11 -9.84 -21.03
CA MET A 238 -20.24 -8.44 -20.61
C MET A 238 -21.68 -8.10 -20.23
N GLU A 239 -22.66 -8.45 -21.07
CA GLU A 239 -24.10 -8.30 -20.77
C GLU A 239 -24.48 -9.02 -19.46
N MET A 240 -24.02 -10.27 -19.29
CA MET A 240 -24.30 -11.03 -18.08
C MET A 240 -23.67 -10.37 -16.83
N LYS A 241 -22.43 -9.87 -16.96
CA LYS A 241 -21.74 -9.15 -15.88
C LYS A 241 -22.46 -7.87 -15.51
N LEU A 242 -22.94 -7.08 -16.47
CA LEU A 242 -23.73 -5.88 -16.23
C LEU A 242 -25.05 -6.21 -15.52
N ALA A 243 -25.78 -7.21 -15.99
CA ALA A 243 -27.02 -7.66 -15.35
C ALA A 243 -26.82 -8.18 -13.92
N ILE A 244 -25.69 -8.82 -13.62
CA ILE A 244 -25.33 -9.23 -12.25
C ILE A 244 -24.96 -8.01 -11.40
N MET A 245 -24.16 -7.09 -11.95
CA MET A 245 -23.77 -5.86 -11.24
C MET A 245 -24.96 -4.99 -10.86
N GLU A 246 -25.95 -4.85 -11.75
CA GLU A 246 -27.21 -4.15 -11.44
C GLU A 246 -27.97 -4.83 -10.31
N ARG A 247 -28.11 -6.16 -10.36
CA ARG A 247 -28.73 -6.94 -9.27
C ARG A 247 -28.04 -6.76 -7.93
N CYS A 248 -26.71 -6.68 -7.91
CA CYS A 248 -25.94 -6.45 -6.69
C CYS A 248 -26.00 -5.00 -6.17
N LYS A 249 -26.32 -4.02 -7.02
CA LYS A 249 -26.46 -2.61 -6.62
C LYS A 249 -27.80 -2.32 -5.92
N CYS A 250 -28.84 -3.11 -6.17
CA CYS A 250 -30.09 -3.03 -5.42
C CYS A 250 -29.84 -3.31 -3.93
N LYS A 251 -29.94 -2.28 -3.09
CA LYS A 251 -29.78 -2.38 -1.63
C LYS A 251 -30.98 -3.04 -0.95
N ASP A 252 -32.12 -3.08 -1.64
CA ASP A 252 -33.38 -3.56 -1.09
C ASP A 252 -33.42 -5.10 -1.16
N LYS A 253 -33.22 -5.75 -0.01
CA LYS A 253 -33.10 -7.22 0.09
C LYS A 253 -34.37 -7.92 -0.40
N GLU A 254 -35.53 -7.30 -0.23
CA GLU A 254 -36.81 -7.85 -0.71
C GLU A 254 -36.95 -7.76 -2.23
N ALA A 255 -36.51 -6.65 -2.84
CA ALA A 255 -36.47 -6.51 -4.30
C ALA A 255 -35.45 -7.47 -4.92
N GLN A 256 -34.29 -7.64 -4.29
CA GLN A 256 -33.26 -8.59 -4.71
C GLN A 256 -33.75 -10.04 -4.59
N GLN A 257 -34.50 -10.40 -3.54
CA GLN A 257 -35.12 -11.73 -3.43
C GLN A 257 -36.23 -11.96 -4.45
N ARG A 258 -37.06 -10.96 -4.80
CA ARG A 258 -38.04 -11.10 -5.90
C ARG A 258 -37.36 -11.30 -7.26
N LEU A 259 -36.32 -10.52 -7.56
CA LEU A 259 -35.53 -10.63 -8.80
C LEU A 259 -34.80 -11.96 -8.95
N VAL A 260 -34.35 -12.56 -7.83
CA VAL A 260 -33.67 -13.87 -7.80
C VAL A 260 -34.68 -15.02 -7.88
N LYS A 261 -35.86 -14.89 -7.25
CA LYS A 261 -36.89 -15.94 -7.24
C LYS A 261 -37.49 -16.20 -8.62
N ASP A 262 -37.57 -15.20 -9.49
CA ASP A 262 -38.13 -15.34 -10.84
C ASP A 262 -37.11 -15.82 -11.90
N ASN A 263 -35.81 -15.91 -11.59
CA ASN A 263 -34.76 -16.05 -12.63
C ASN A 263 -33.71 -17.14 -12.36
N ASN A 264 -34.03 -18.18 -11.62
CA ASN A 264 -33.18 -19.37 -11.54
C ASN A 264 -33.22 -20.11 -12.90
N PHE A 265 -32.29 -19.76 -13.81
CA PHE A 265 -31.97 -20.45 -15.09
C PHE A 265 -32.92 -20.32 -16.30
N HIS A 266 -33.70 -19.24 -16.43
CA HIS A 266 -34.53 -19.00 -17.63
C HIS A 266 -34.31 -17.68 -18.37
N SER A 267 -33.17 -17.01 -18.17
CA SER A 267 -32.74 -15.96 -19.11
C SER A 267 -32.05 -16.58 -20.32
N LEU A 268 -32.84 -16.95 -21.32
CA LEU A 268 -32.32 -17.40 -22.61
C LEU A 268 -31.77 -16.16 -23.37
N TYR A 269 -30.46 -16.08 -23.54
CA TYR A 269 -29.82 -14.99 -24.28
C TYR A 269 -29.86 -15.28 -25.79
N VAL A 270 -30.96 -14.92 -26.45
CA VAL A 270 -31.13 -15.06 -27.91
C VAL A 270 -31.13 -13.69 -28.57
N LYS A 271 -30.29 -13.54 -29.61
CA LYS A 271 -30.23 -12.34 -30.43
C LYS A 271 -30.35 -12.71 -31.90
N ARG A 272 -31.23 -12.02 -32.62
CA ARG A 272 -31.29 -12.12 -34.08
C ARG A 272 -30.14 -11.33 -34.69
N HIS A 273 -29.44 -11.94 -35.61
CA HIS A 273 -28.37 -11.32 -36.39
C HIS A 273 -28.70 -11.44 -37.87
N GLU A 274 -28.50 -10.34 -38.61
CA GLU A 274 -28.67 -10.26 -40.05
C GLU A 274 -27.31 -10.07 -40.71
N ASN A 275 -27.17 -10.48 -41.97
CA ASN A 275 -25.93 -10.38 -42.75
C ASN A 275 -24.75 -11.09 -42.07
N VAL A 276 -24.90 -12.40 -41.91
CA VAL A 276 -23.87 -13.31 -41.38
C VAL A 276 -23.60 -14.43 -42.40
N SER A 277 -22.40 -14.99 -42.37
CA SER A 277 -22.05 -16.19 -43.14
C SER A 277 -21.58 -17.29 -42.20
N ILE A 278 -22.03 -18.51 -42.46
CA ILE A 278 -21.71 -19.69 -41.66
C ILE A 278 -20.92 -20.65 -42.54
N LEU A 279 -19.84 -21.21 -42.00
CA LEU A 279 -19.03 -22.23 -42.65
C LEU A 279 -19.01 -23.48 -41.78
N TYR A 280 -19.30 -24.62 -42.39
CA TYR A 280 -19.09 -25.95 -41.86
C TYR A 280 -17.94 -26.59 -42.65
N ALA A 281 -17.03 -27.25 -41.96
CA ALA A 281 -15.95 -28.03 -42.54
C ALA A 281 -15.91 -29.39 -41.84
N ASP A 282 -15.96 -30.48 -42.60
CA ASP A 282 -15.98 -31.84 -42.04
C ASP A 282 -14.82 -32.68 -42.57
N ILE A 283 -14.29 -33.60 -41.77
CA ILE A 283 -13.16 -34.45 -42.18
C ILE A 283 -13.72 -35.66 -42.94
N VAL A 284 -13.43 -35.73 -44.23
CA VAL A 284 -13.83 -36.86 -45.06
C VAL A 284 -13.06 -38.11 -44.66
N GLY A 285 -13.78 -39.18 -44.38
CA GLY A 285 -13.18 -40.48 -44.04
C GLY A 285 -12.73 -40.62 -42.58
N PHE A 286 -13.14 -39.70 -41.70
CA PHE A 286 -12.75 -39.70 -40.29
C PHE A 286 -13.02 -41.02 -39.57
N THR A 287 -14.18 -41.68 -39.81
CA THR A 287 -14.53 -42.94 -39.13
C THR A 287 -13.47 -44.02 -39.34
N ARG A 288 -12.94 -44.15 -40.56
CA ARG A 288 -11.88 -45.11 -40.88
C ARG A 288 -10.59 -44.73 -40.18
N LEU A 289 -10.19 -43.46 -40.29
CA LEU A 289 -8.99 -42.93 -39.64
C LEU A 289 -9.04 -43.15 -38.12
N ALA A 290 -10.16 -42.85 -37.47
CA ALA A 290 -10.36 -43.05 -36.05
C ALA A 290 -10.34 -44.53 -35.61
N SER A 291 -10.62 -45.47 -36.54
CA SER A 291 -10.58 -46.92 -36.27
C SER A 291 -9.16 -47.47 -36.32
N ASP A 292 -8.29 -46.85 -37.12
CA ASP A 292 -6.90 -47.28 -37.32
C ASP A 292 -5.92 -46.59 -36.33
N CYS A 293 -6.37 -45.54 -35.61
CA CYS A 293 -5.57 -44.78 -34.65
C CYS A 293 -5.76 -45.24 -33.20
N SER A 294 -4.72 -45.09 -32.37
CA SER A 294 -4.96 -45.07 -30.92
C SER A 294 -5.71 -43.79 -30.50
N PRO A 295 -6.51 -43.82 -29.41
CA PRO A 295 -7.21 -42.64 -28.91
C PRO A 295 -6.29 -41.45 -28.62
N LYS A 296 -5.04 -41.71 -28.18
CA LYS A 296 -4.06 -40.66 -27.89
C LYS A 296 -3.59 -39.97 -29.17
N GLU A 297 -3.26 -40.73 -30.21
CA GLU A 297 -2.80 -40.18 -31.50
C GLU A 297 -3.91 -39.39 -32.19
N LEU A 298 -5.14 -39.90 -32.14
CA LEU A 298 -6.31 -39.22 -32.68
C LEU A 298 -6.54 -37.85 -32.03
N VAL A 299 -6.47 -37.78 -30.70
CA VAL A 299 -6.64 -36.52 -29.96
C VAL A 299 -5.52 -35.52 -30.26
N ILE A 300 -4.27 -35.98 -30.41
CA ILE A 300 -3.14 -35.12 -30.77
C ILE A 300 -3.36 -34.53 -32.17
N MET A 301 -3.69 -35.36 -33.16
CA MET A 301 -3.95 -34.93 -34.53
C MET A 301 -5.11 -33.92 -34.59
N LEU A 302 -6.23 -34.21 -33.93
CA LEU A 302 -7.38 -33.30 -33.88
C LEU A 302 -7.03 -31.97 -33.22
N ASN A 303 -6.26 -31.99 -32.13
CA ASN A 303 -5.86 -30.77 -31.43
C ASN A 303 -4.91 -29.90 -32.29
N GLU A 304 -4.01 -30.52 -33.06
CA GLU A 304 -3.14 -29.81 -34.00
C GLU A 304 -3.94 -29.21 -35.17
N LEU A 305 -4.82 -30.01 -35.79
CA LEU A 305 -5.65 -29.57 -36.91
C LEU A 305 -6.60 -28.44 -36.50
N PHE A 306 -7.37 -28.63 -35.42
CA PHE A 306 -8.30 -27.60 -34.95
C PHE A 306 -7.58 -26.38 -34.37
N GLY A 307 -6.37 -26.55 -33.82
CA GLY A 307 -5.51 -25.43 -33.44
C GLY A 307 -5.09 -24.58 -34.65
N LYS A 308 -4.79 -25.21 -35.81
CA LYS A 308 -4.54 -24.49 -37.07
C LYS A 308 -5.79 -23.80 -37.59
N PHE A 309 -6.94 -24.46 -37.53
CA PHE A 309 -8.22 -23.87 -37.92
C PHE A 309 -8.60 -22.66 -37.07
N ASP A 310 -8.35 -22.69 -35.76
CA ASP A 310 -8.55 -21.55 -34.87
C ASP A 310 -7.69 -20.35 -35.26
N GLN A 311 -6.44 -20.60 -35.68
CA GLN A 311 -5.55 -19.54 -36.17
C GLN A 311 -6.09 -18.93 -37.48
N ILE A 312 -6.46 -19.76 -38.45
CA ILE A 312 -7.02 -19.32 -39.74
C ILE A 312 -8.34 -18.55 -39.53
N ALA A 313 -9.17 -19.00 -38.59
CA ALA A 313 -10.42 -18.32 -38.24
C ALA A 313 -10.14 -16.90 -37.73
N LYS A 314 -9.16 -16.74 -36.85
CA LYS A 314 -8.76 -15.43 -36.32
C LYS A 314 -8.21 -14.52 -37.42
N GLU A 315 -7.41 -15.05 -38.34
CA GLU A 315 -6.81 -14.30 -39.45
C GLU A 315 -7.85 -13.84 -40.48
N ASN A 316 -8.96 -14.57 -40.61
CA ASN A 316 -10.06 -14.26 -41.53
C ASN A 316 -11.28 -13.60 -40.85
N GLU A 317 -11.16 -13.12 -39.60
CA GLU A 317 -12.26 -12.49 -38.85
C GLU A 317 -13.52 -13.39 -38.75
N CYS A 318 -13.30 -14.69 -38.56
CA CYS A 318 -14.32 -15.69 -38.31
C CYS A 318 -14.28 -16.12 -36.85
N MET A 319 -15.45 -16.24 -36.23
CA MET A 319 -15.60 -16.75 -34.87
C MET A 319 -15.92 -18.24 -34.92
N ARG A 320 -15.06 -19.08 -34.32
CA ARG A 320 -15.42 -20.47 -34.04
C ARG A 320 -16.60 -20.51 -33.09
N ILE A 321 -17.61 -21.30 -33.41
CA ILE A 321 -18.74 -21.51 -32.51
C ILE A 321 -18.53 -22.78 -31.69
N LYS A 322 -18.32 -23.93 -32.33
CA LYS A 322 -18.08 -25.21 -31.65
C LYS A 322 -17.50 -26.25 -32.63
N ILE A 323 -17.05 -27.36 -32.07
CA ILE A 323 -16.63 -28.56 -32.78
C ILE A 323 -17.66 -29.67 -32.45
N LEU A 324 -18.16 -30.36 -33.47
CA LEU A 324 -19.13 -31.44 -33.35
C LEU A 324 -18.52 -32.71 -33.94
N GLY A 325 -17.82 -33.49 -33.11
CA GLY A 325 -17.05 -34.63 -33.60
C GLY A 325 -15.86 -34.18 -34.45
N ASP A 326 -15.85 -34.60 -35.70
CA ASP A 326 -14.93 -34.25 -36.78
C ASP A 326 -15.30 -32.96 -37.53
N CYS A 327 -16.51 -32.44 -37.32
CA CYS A 327 -16.96 -31.21 -37.95
C CYS A 327 -16.55 -29.96 -37.16
N TYR A 328 -15.90 -29.02 -37.83
CA TYR A 328 -15.59 -27.67 -37.35
C TYR A 328 -16.56 -26.66 -37.96
N TYR A 329 -17.18 -25.79 -37.14
CA TYR A 329 -18.02 -24.73 -37.68
C TYR A 329 -17.78 -23.35 -37.06
N CYS A 330 -17.86 -22.35 -37.93
CA CYS A 330 -17.56 -20.96 -37.62
C CYS A 330 -18.52 -20.01 -38.32
N VAL A 331 -18.53 -18.75 -37.86
CA VAL A 331 -19.40 -17.70 -38.37
C VAL A 331 -18.61 -16.42 -38.55
N SER A 332 -18.81 -15.74 -39.68
CA SER A 332 -18.34 -14.37 -39.91
C SER A 332 -19.50 -13.39 -39.84
N GLY A 333 -19.24 -12.18 -39.34
CA GLY A 333 -20.26 -11.15 -39.08
C GLY A 333 -20.89 -11.21 -37.68
N LEU A 334 -20.26 -11.92 -36.73
CA LEU A 334 -20.64 -11.94 -35.31
C LEU A 334 -19.46 -11.51 -34.41
N PRO A 335 -19.72 -10.76 -33.32
CA PRO A 335 -21.01 -10.17 -32.92
C PRO A 335 -21.35 -8.89 -33.70
N VAL A 336 -20.36 -8.31 -34.38
CA VAL A 336 -20.48 -7.09 -35.19
C VAL A 336 -20.65 -7.51 -36.65
N SER A 337 -21.65 -6.95 -37.33
CA SER A 337 -21.86 -7.22 -38.75
C SER A 337 -20.67 -6.71 -39.55
N LEU A 338 -20.13 -7.58 -40.42
CA LEU A 338 -18.99 -7.28 -41.28
C LEU A 338 -19.47 -7.23 -42.74
N PRO A 339 -19.29 -6.12 -43.48
CA PRO A 339 -19.76 -6.04 -44.87
C PRO A 339 -19.18 -7.12 -45.79
N LYS A 340 -18.02 -7.69 -45.44
CA LYS A 340 -17.31 -8.72 -46.21
C LYS A 340 -17.45 -10.11 -45.59
N HIS A 341 -18.42 -10.34 -44.71
CA HIS A 341 -18.62 -11.62 -43.99
C HIS A 341 -18.57 -12.85 -44.92
N ALA A 342 -19.21 -12.79 -46.09
CA ALA A 342 -19.22 -13.88 -47.06
C ALA A 342 -17.83 -14.14 -47.67
N LYS A 343 -17.10 -13.07 -48.04
CA LYS A 343 -15.75 -13.18 -48.59
C LYS A 343 -14.78 -13.76 -47.56
N ASN A 344 -14.90 -13.34 -46.30
CA ASN A 344 -14.09 -13.82 -45.19
C ASN A 344 -14.32 -15.33 -44.95
N CYS A 345 -15.58 -15.78 -44.92
CA CYS A 345 -15.89 -17.22 -44.79
C CYS A 345 -15.35 -18.05 -45.97
N VAL A 346 -15.55 -17.61 -47.22
CA VAL A 346 -15.05 -18.36 -48.38
C VAL A 346 -13.52 -18.42 -48.38
N LYS A 347 -12.86 -17.31 -48.06
CA LYS A 347 -11.40 -17.27 -47.94
C LYS A 347 -10.90 -18.23 -46.85
N MET A 348 -11.53 -18.21 -45.68
CA MET A 348 -11.23 -19.16 -44.61
C MET A 348 -11.36 -20.62 -45.08
N GLY A 349 -12.41 -20.96 -45.83
CA GLY A 349 -12.57 -22.32 -46.36
C GLY A 349 -11.43 -22.73 -47.31
N LEU A 350 -10.97 -21.82 -48.16
CA LEU A 350 -9.82 -22.05 -49.03
C LEU A 350 -8.52 -22.24 -48.22
N ASP A 351 -8.30 -21.40 -47.21
CA ASP A 351 -7.14 -21.48 -46.32
C ASP A 351 -7.16 -22.80 -45.50
N MET A 352 -8.33 -23.27 -45.06
CA MET A 352 -8.50 -24.55 -44.37
C MET A 352 -8.15 -25.74 -45.28
N CYS A 353 -8.60 -25.70 -46.53
CA CYS A 353 -8.24 -26.70 -47.54
C CYS A 353 -6.74 -26.73 -47.82
N GLU A 354 -6.07 -25.58 -47.83
CA GLU A 354 -4.61 -25.49 -47.96
C GLU A 354 -3.89 -26.03 -46.72
N ALA A 355 -4.36 -25.67 -45.52
CA ALA A 355 -3.79 -26.16 -44.26
C ALA A 355 -3.87 -27.68 -44.13
N ILE A 356 -4.97 -28.32 -44.56
CA ILE A 356 -5.09 -29.78 -44.55
C ILE A 356 -4.09 -30.43 -45.50
N LYS A 357 -3.81 -29.85 -46.66
CA LYS A 357 -2.78 -30.38 -47.57
C LYS A 357 -1.43 -30.39 -46.88
N LEU A 358 -1.07 -29.30 -46.20
CA LEU A 358 0.20 -29.22 -45.45
C LEU A 358 0.28 -30.23 -44.30
N VAL A 359 -0.82 -30.43 -43.56
CA VAL A 359 -0.86 -31.41 -42.45
C VAL A 359 -0.77 -32.84 -42.97
N ARG A 360 -1.46 -33.17 -44.07
CA ARG A 360 -1.34 -34.45 -44.77
C ARG A 360 0.10 -34.73 -45.19
N ASP A 361 0.75 -33.76 -45.81
CA ASP A 361 2.09 -33.93 -46.37
C ASP A 361 3.16 -34.03 -45.25
N ALA A 362 2.91 -33.44 -44.08
CA ALA A 362 3.81 -33.48 -42.93
C ALA A 362 3.68 -34.73 -42.04
N GLN A 363 2.52 -35.40 -42.03
CA GLN A 363 2.25 -36.50 -41.10
C GLN A 363 1.84 -37.83 -41.77
N GLU A 364 1.97 -37.97 -43.10
CA GLU A 364 1.64 -39.18 -43.88
C GLU A 364 0.17 -39.68 -43.78
N TRP A 365 -0.74 -38.93 -43.15
CA TRP A 365 -2.16 -39.28 -43.06
C TRP A 365 -2.93 -38.92 -44.32
N THR A 366 -3.80 -39.79 -44.82
CA THR A 366 -4.72 -39.44 -45.92
C THR A 366 -5.90 -38.60 -45.41
N LEU A 367 -5.69 -37.30 -45.14
CA LEU A 367 -6.69 -36.36 -44.66
C LEU A 367 -7.23 -35.45 -45.79
N THR A 368 -8.54 -35.29 -45.85
CA THR A 368 -9.27 -34.35 -46.73
C THR A 368 -10.48 -33.77 -46.00
N CYS A 369 -10.86 -32.52 -46.27
CA CYS A 369 -12.11 -31.94 -45.76
C CYS A 369 -13.14 -31.67 -46.86
N ALA A 370 -14.41 -31.69 -46.48
CA ALA A 370 -15.56 -31.28 -47.30
C ALA A 370 -16.12 -29.94 -46.84
#